data_AF-A0A7S4IAN3-F1
#
_entry.id   AF-A0A7S4IAN3-F1
#
_cell.length_a   1.000
_cell.length_b   1.000
_cell.length_c   1.000
_cell.angle_alpha   90.00
_cell.angle_beta   90.00
_cell.angle_gamma   90.00
#
_symmetry.space_group_name_H-M   'P 1'
#
loop_
_entity.id
_entity.type
_entity.pdbx_description
1 polymer ?
#
loop_
_entity_poly.entity_id
_entity_poly.type
_entity_poly.pdbx_seq_one_letter_code
_entity_poly.pdbx_strand_id
1 'polypeptide(L)'
;CTRDNVAAALKENGYRTGMVGKWHLQSYDKTAYNYTNEVSKVENCGFDFVGAMYSENLVENFTQQGRFSHNMEWVTSEGIKFIDGDYDSFEGEDDEEKPWMMYYNPTVPHFSANIAKALDTVSCRETVDPDQPLPRDPLVRGMTYDLTINITIANGTVVQ
;
A
#
# COMPACT_ATOMS: atom_id res chain seq x y z
N CYS A 1 -7.39 -10.78 15.67
CA CYS A 1 -8.03 -11.78 14.79
C CYS A 1 -7.85 -13.17 15.37
N THR A 2 -8.63 -14.16 14.91
CA THR A 2 -8.39 -15.58 15.19
C THR A 2 -7.39 -16.15 14.18
N ARG A 3 -6.74 -17.28 14.50
CA ARG A 3 -5.86 -18.00 13.56
C ARG A 3 -6.64 -18.72 12.44
N ASP A 4 -7.95 -18.88 12.61
CA ASP A 4 -8.85 -19.51 11.64
C ASP A 4 -9.23 -18.54 10.51
N ASN A 5 -8.24 -18.11 9.73
CA ASN A 5 -8.46 -17.26 8.57
C ASN A 5 -7.49 -17.61 7.43
N VAL A 6 -7.83 -17.18 6.21
CA VAL A 6 -7.09 -17.56 4.99
C VAL A 6 -5.65 -17.05 5.02
N ALA A 7 -5.40 -15.83 5.50
CA ALA A 7 -4.05 -15.27 5.54
C ALA A 7 -3.17 -16.04 6.53
N ALA A 8 -3.64 -16.25 7.76
CA ALA A 8 -2.94 -17.05 8.75
C ALA A 8 -2.65 -18.48 8.27
N ALA A 9 -3.63 -19.15 7.66
CA ALA A 9 -3.44 -20.50 7.13
C ALA A 9 -2.37 -20.55 6.02
N LEU A 10 -2.37 -19.59 5.09
CA LEU A 10 -1.38 -19.55 4.00
C LEU A 10 0.03 -19.21 4.53
N LYS A 11 0.13 -18.26 5.47
CA LYS A 11 1.39 -17.93 6.14
C LYS A 11 2.01 -19.14 6.84
N GLU A 12 1.21 -19.91 7.57
CA GLU A 12 1.66 -21.15 8.23
C GLU A 12 2.11 -22.24 7.23
N ASN A 13 1.75 -22.13 5.95
CA ASN A 13 2.16 -23.01 4.87
C ASN A 13 3.25 -22.40 3.96
N GLY A 14 3.97 -21.38 4.45
CA GLY A 14 5.14 -20.82 3.77
C GLY A 14 4.83 -19.80 2.68
N TYR A 15 3.59 -19.29 2.61
CA TYR A 15 3.28 -18.16 1.74
C TYR A 15 3.69 -16.86 2.40
N ARG A 16 4.18 -15.90 1.61
CA ARG A 16 4.15 -14.50 2.02
C ARG A 16 2.73 -13.98 1.96
N THR A 17 2.36 -13.17 2.93
CA THR A 17 0.99 -12.67 3.05
C THR A 17 0.96 -11.15 3.16
N GLY A 18 0.28 -10.51 2.21
CA GLY A 18 0.18 -9.05 2.12
C GLY A 18 -1.26 -8.58 2.25
N MET A 19 -1.46 -7.45 2.93
CA MET A 19 -2.71 -6.69 2.95
C MET A 19 -2.42 -5.30 2.41
N VAL A 20 -3.18 -4.86 1.41
CA VAL A 20 -3.04 -3.53 0.82
C VAL A 20 -4.40 -2.87 0.64
N GLY A 21 -4.55 -1.65 1.16
CA GLY A 21 -5.79 -0.87 1.06
C GLY A 21 -6.73 -1.02 2.25
N LYS A 22 -8.03 -1.23 2.02
CA LYS A 22 -9.06 -1.15 3.07
C LYS A 22 -9.22 -2.46 3.86
N TRP A 23 -9.11 -2.40 5.20
CA TRP A 23 -9.37 -3.54 6.08
C TRP A 23 -10.87 -3.72 6.39
N HIS A 24 -11.46 -2.75 7.08
CA HIS A 24 -12.88 -2.70 7.47
C HIS A 24 -13.43 -3.93 8.23
N LEU A 25 -12.58 -4.66 8.96
CA LEU A 25 -12.97 -5.84 9.75
C LEU A 25 -12.69 -5.72 11.25
N GLN A 26 -12.29 -4.53 11.74
CA GLN A 26 -12.12 -4.27 13.17
C GLN A 26 -12.84 -2.99 13.59
N SER A 27 -13.15 -2.89 14.87
CA SER A 27 -13.61 -1.63 15.48
C SER A 27 -12.41 -0.81 15.92
N TYR A 28 -12.54 0.50 15.85
CA TYR A 28 -11.45 1.44 16.12
C TYR A 28 -11.87 2.40 17.20
N ASP A 29 -10.97 2.66 18.15
CA ASP A 29 -11.07 3.84 19.00
C ASP A 29 -10.61 5.05 18.19
N LYS A 30 -11.60 5.78 17.67
CA LYS A 30 -11.35 6.94 16.82
C LYS A 30 -10.68 8.11 17.55
N THR A 31 -10.67 8.10 18.88
CA THR A 31 -10.06 9.14 19.73
C THR A 31 -8.60 8.84 20.09
N ALA A 32 -8.18 7.58 19.96
CA ALA A 32 -6.84 7.10 20.26
C ALA A 32 -6.14 6.50 19.01
N TYR A 33 -6.56 6.90 17.82
CA TYR A 33 -6.05 6.35 16.57
C TYR A 33 -4.54 6.59 16.41
N ASN A 34 -3.82 5.52 16.09
CA ASN A 34 -2.42 5.56 15.73
C ASN A 34 -2.20 4.59 14.57
N TYR A 35 -1.75 5.11 13.42
CA TYR A 35 -1.63 4.32 12.18
C TYR A 35 -0.78 3.06 12.38
N THR A 36 0.40 3.19 12.98
CA THR A 36 1.33 2.08 13.23
C THR A 36 0.69 0.99 14.09
N ASN A 37 -0.01 1.38 15.16
CA ASN A 37 -0.70 0.41 16.01
C ASN A 37 -1.82 -0.33 15.25
N GLU A 38 -2.53 0.36 14.36
CA GLU A 38 -3.57 -0.28 13.55
C GLU A 38 -3.00 -1.22 12.49
N VAL A 39 -1.86 -0.85 11.87
CA VAL A 39 -1.10 -1.71 10.96
C VAL A 39 -0.70 -3.00 11.69
N SER A 40 -0.11 -2.89 12.87
CA SER A 40 0.30 -4.05 13.67
C SER A 40 -0.86 -4.95 14.10
N LYS A 41 -2.06 -4.39 14.33
CA LYS A 41 -3.25 -5.22 14.59
C LYS A 41 -3.63 -6.08 13.39
N VAL A 42 -3.49 -5.55 12.17
CA VAL A 42 -3.76 -6.27 10.93
C VAL A 42 -2.66 -7.28 10.62
N GLU A 43 -1.38 -6.95 10.85
CA GLU A 43 -0.27 -7.92 10.74
C GLU A 43 -0.53 -9.16 11.63
N ASN A 44 -0.99 -8.92 12.86
CA ASN A 44 -1.39 -9.97 13.80
C ASN A 44 -2.62 -10.79 13.35
N CYS A 45 -3.25 -10.47 12.22
CA CYS A 45 -4.26 -11.29 11.57
C CYS A 45 -3.68 -12.33 10.61
N GLY A 46 -2.35 -12.43 10.50
CA GLY A 46 -1.67 -13.40 9.66
C GLY A 46 -1.14 -12.80 8.37
N PHE A 47 -0.84 -11.50 8.36
CA PHE A 47 -0.15 -10.81 7.26
C PHE A 47 1.29 -10.50 7.66
N ASP A 48 2.24 -10.73 6.76
CA ASP A 48 3.64 -10.33 6.88
C ASP A 48 3.85 -8.85 6.50
N PHE A 49 2.95 -8.32 5.69
CA PHE A 49 3.01 -6.96 5.17
C PHE A 49 1.63 -6.32 5.19
N VAL A 50 1.56 -5.07 5.66
CA VAL A 50 0.35 -4.24 5.61
C VAL A 50 0.72 -2.87 5.03
N GLY A 51 0.34 -2.64 3.79
CA GLY A 51 0.65 -1.43 3.03
C GLY A 51 -0.57 -0.58 2.72
N ALA A 52 -0.38 0.74 2.59
CA ALA A 52 -1.43 1.70 2.20
C ALA A 52 -2.77 1.50 2.90
N MET A 53 -2.76 1.25 4.22
CA MET A 53 -3.97 0.89 4.94
C MET A 53 -4.94 2.09 5.00
N TYR A 54 -6.07 1.95 4.32
CA TYR A 54 -7.05 3.02 4.20
C TYR A 54 -7.83 3.24 5.50
N SER A 55 -7.91 4.49 5.97
CA SER A 55 -8.31 4.76 7.36
C SER A 55 -9.63 5.51 7.58
N GLU A 56 -10.46 5.69 6.56
CA GLU A 56 -11.70 6.48 6.67
C GLU A 56 -12.71 5.97 7.72
N ASN A 57 -12.59 4.70 8.12
CA ASN A 57 -13.43 4.12 9.18
C ASN A 57 -12.76 4.11 10.56
N LEU A 58 -11.54 4.65 10.68
CA LEU A 58 -10.68 4.51 11.86
C LEU A 58 -10.49 5.83 12.63
N VAL A 59 -10.84 6.98 12.02
CA VAL A 59 -10.72 8.32 12.62
C VAL A 59 -12.06 9.06 12.51
N GLU A 60 -12.49 9.76 13.56
CA GLU A 60 -13.62 10.68 13.46
C GLU A 60 -13.25 11.87 12.58
N ASN A 61 -14.18 12.36 11.75
CA ASN A 61 -13.95 13.52 10.89
C ASN A 61 -12.82 13.37 9.86
N PHE A 62 -12.50 12.14 9.46
CA PHE A 62 -11.51 11.84 8.41
C PHE A 62 -11.70 12.67 7.14
N THR A 63 -12.94 12.79 6.68
CA THR A 63 -13.32 13.59 5.51
C THR A 63 -13.30 15.11 5.78
N GLN A 64 -13.53 15.55 7.01
CA GLN A 64 -13.52 16.98 7.38
C GLN A 64 -12.10 17.51 7.60
N GLN A 65 -11.13 16.66 7.91
CA GLN A 65 -9.72 17.05 7.89
C GLN A 65 -9.19 17.22 6.46
N GLY A 66 -9.92 16.76 5.43
CA GLY A 66 -9.65 17.07 4.02
C GLY A 66 -8.30 16.62 3.49
N ARG A 67 -7.63 15.71 4.20
CA ARG A 67 -6.18 15.50 4.15
C ARG A 67 -5.71 14.23 3.45
N PHE A 68 -6.63 13.35 3.07
CA PHE A 68 -6.34 12.13 2.32
C PHE A 68 -7.58 11.66 1.55
N SER A 69 -7.40 11.13 0.35
CA SER A 69 -8.48 10.67 -0.54
C SER A 69 -8.30 9.21 -0.95
N HIS A 70 -9.05 8.73 -1.94
CA HIS A 70 -8.86 7.40 -2.55
C HIS A 70 -7.54 7.33 -3.35
N ASN A 71 -6.37 7.63 -2.75
CA ASN A 71 -5.07 7.65 -3.43
C ASN A 71 -4.71 6.24 -3.90
N MET A 72 -5.10 5.91 -5.13
CA MET A 72 -4.88 4.59 -5.73
C MET A 72 -3.44 4.42 -6.21
N GLU A 73 -2.71 5.52 -6.42
CA GLU A 73 -1.28 5.50 -6.73
C GLU A 73 -0.48 4.95 -5.56
N TRP A 74 -0.76 5.39 -4.32
CA TRP A 74 -0.13 4.83 -3.12
C TRP A 74 -0.55 3.38 -2.86
N VAL A 75 -1.85 3.06 -3.01
CA VAL A 75 -2.34 1.68 -2.85
C VAL A 75 -1.69 0.75 -3.88
N THR A 76 -1.55 1.18 -5.13
CA THR A 76 -0.86 0.41 -6.18
C THR A 76 0.64 0.29 -5.89
N SER A 77 1.29 1.36 -5.45
CA SER A 77 2.72 1.34 -5.16
C SER A 77 3.09 0.36 -4.06
N GLU A 78 2.31 0.31 -2.98
CA GLU A 78 2.52 -0.63 -1.88
C GLU A 78 2.23 -2.08 -2.29
N GLY A 79 1.26 -2.30 -3.18
CA GLY A 79 1.01 -3.62 -3.77
C GLY A 79 2.18 -4.14 -4.59
N ILE A 80 2.82 -3.26 -5.36
CA ILE A 80 3.99 -3.61 -6.17
C ILE A 80 5.21 -3.82 -5.29
N LYS A 81 5.41 -2.97 -4.27
CA LYS A 81 6.43 -3.15 -3.24
C LYS A 81 6.33 -4.52 -2.57
N PHE A 82 5.12 -4.96 -2.23
CA PHE A 82 4.89 -6.31 -1.71
C PHE A 82 5.32 -7.38 -2.74
N ILE A 83 4.84 -7.30 -3.98
CA ILE A 83 5.16 -8.27 -5.04
C ILE A 83 6.68 -8.38 -5.24
N ASP A 84 7.37 -7.25 -5.34
CA ASP A 84 8.81 -7.17 -5.55
C ASP A 84 9.63 -7.67 -4.34
N GLY A 85 8.99 -7.91 -3.19
CA GLY A 85 9.70 -8.29 -1.95
C GLY A 85 10.51 -7.15 -1.34
N ASP A 86 10.29 -5.91 -1.79
CA ASP A 86 10.97 -4.71 -1.31
C ASP A 86 10.34 -4.19 0.00
N TYR A 87 10.20 -5.05 1.00
CA TYR A 87 9.70 -4.68 2.32
C TYR A 87 10.47 -5.42 3.40
N ASP A 88 10.64 -4.80 4.58
CA ASP A 88 11.32 -5.41 5.72
C ASP A 88 10.50 -6.61 6.22
N SER A 89 10.78 -7.79 5.69
CA SER A 89 10.23 -9.03 6.22
C SER A 89 11.08 -9.55 7.37
N PHE A 90 10.42 -10.19 8.33
CA PHE A 90 11.08 -10.80 9.47
C PHE A 90 12.06 -11.89 8.98
N GLU A 91 13.28 -11.87 9.54
CA GLU A 91 14.47 -12.58 9.06
C GLU A 91 14.26 -14.03 8.57
N GLY A 92 14.97 -14.42 7.49
CA GLY A 92 15.52 -15.78 7.41
C GLY A 92 15.67 -16.45 6.05
N GLU A 93 14.99 -16.04 4.99
CA GLU A 93 15.05 -16.71 3.68
C GLU A 93 14.82 -15.71 2.53
N ASP A 94 15.36 -16.00 1.34
CA ASP A 94 15.12 -15.20 0.13
C ASP A 94 13.62 -15.18 -0.20
N ASP A 95 12.95 -14.12 0.24
CA ASP A 95 11.51 -13.93 0.07
C ASP A 95 11.07 -13.80 -1.40
N GLU A 96 12.00 -13.67 -2.34
CA GLU A 96 11.72 -13.67 -3.78
C GLU A 96 11.22 -15.02 -4.30
N GLU A 97 11.51 -16.14 -3.62
CA GLU A 97 11.15 -17.49 -4.10
C GLU A 97 9.85 -18.05 -3.50
N LYS A 98 9.32 -17.45 -2.43
CA LYS A 98 8.10 -17.93 -1.76
C LYS A 98 6.85 -17.58 -2.58
N PRO A 99 5.87 -18.50 -2.69
CA PRO A 99 4.56 -18.14 -3.22
C PRO A 99 3.92 -17.07 -2.32
N TRP A 100 3.06 -16.23 -2.87
CA TRP A 100 2.46 -15.14 -2.12
C TRP A 100 0.94 -15.06 -2.30
N MET A 101 0.30 -14.50 -1.29
CA MET A 101 -1.11 -14.10 -1.31
C MET A 101 -1.19 -12.64 -0.90
N MET A 102 -1.91 -11.84 -1.68
CA MET A 102 -2.19 -10.45 -1.35
C MET A 102 -3.70 -10.23 -1.30
N TYR A 103 -4.18 -9.74 -0.16
CA TYR A 103 -5.49 -9.13 -0.05
C TYR A 103 -5.39 -7.66 -0.48
N TYR A 104 -5.67 -7.42 -1.76
CA TYR A 104 -5.66 -6.09 -2.36
C TYR A 104 -7.09 -5.53 -2.42
N ASN A 105 -7.39 -4.53 -1.59
CA ASN A 105 -8.74 -3.99 -1.45
C ASN A 105 -8.78 -2.48 -1.73
N PRO A 106 -9.06 -2.07 -2.99
CA PRO A 106 -9.17 -0.67 -3.35
C PRO A 106 -10.39 -0.02 -2.71
N THR A 107 -10.38 1.31 -2.62
CA THR A 107 -11.49 2.05 -2.00
C THR A 107 -12.42 2.72 -3.02
N VAL A 108 -11.93 2.95 -4.25
CA VAL A 108 -12.76 3.35 -5.39
C VAL A 108 -13.69 2.19 -5.78
N PRO A 109 -14.98 2.42 -6.09
CA PRO A 109 -15.65 3.71 -6.23
C PRO A 109 -16.53 4.09 -5.03
N HIS A 110 -16.13 3.74 -3.81
CA HIS A 110 -16.94 4.02 -2.61
C HIS A 110 -17.21 5.53 -2.48
N PHE A 111 -18.45 5.90 -2.16
CA PHE A 111 -18.96 7.27 -2.27
C PHE A 111 -18.39 8.28 -1.25
N SER A 112 -17.63 7.79 -0.28
CA SER A 112 -17.26 8.53 0.92
C SER A 112 -16.18 9.58 0.68
N ALA A 113 -15.44 9.47 -0.43
CA ALA A 113 -14.64 10.56 -0.98
C ALA A 113 -14.90 10.76 -2.49
N ASN A 114 -14.81 12.01 -2.94
CA ASN A 114 -14.99 12.36 -4.34
C ASN A 114 -13.77 11.92 -5.16
N ILE A 115 -13.96 10.96 -6.06
CA ILE A 115 -12.90 10.42 -6.92
C ILE A 115 -12.29 11.51 -7.82
N ALA A 116 -13.10 12.41 -8.38
CA ALA A 116 -12.58 13.51 -9.18
C ALA A 116 -11.68 14.43 -8.35
N LYS A 117 -12.06 14.69 -7.09
CA LYS A 117 -11.20 15.45 -6.16
C LYS A 117 -9.88 14.72 -5.88
N ALA A 118 -9.91 13.39 -5.73
CA ALA A 118 -8.71 12.57 -5.54
C ALA A 118 -7.76 12.67 -6.74
N LEU A 119 -8.29 12.68 -7.96
CA LEU A 119 -7.49 12.79 -9.18
C LEU A 119 -6.99 14.21 -9.46
N ASP A 120 -7.80 15.23 -9.16
CA ASP A 120 -7.51 16.60 -9.59
C ASP A 120 -6.74 17.42 -8.55
N THR A 121 -6.81 17.06 -7.27
CA THR A 121 -6.36 17.95 -6.18
C THR A 121 -5.45 17.29 -5.13
N VAL A 122 -5.25 15.98 -5.21
CA VAL A 122 -4.45 15.21 -4.24
C VAL A 122 -3.17 14.74 -4.91
N SER A 123 -2.05 14.85 -4.21
CA SER A 123 -0.76 14.35 -4.70
C SER A 123 -0.73 12.82 -4.61
N CYS A 124 -0.09 12.16 -5.58
CA CYS A 124 0.18 10.71 -5.52
C CYS A 124 1.04 10.30 -4.31
N ARG A 125 1.69 11.27 -3.65
CA ARG A 125 2.51 11.09 -2.45
C ARG A 125 1.73 11.16 -1.14
N GLU A 126 0.47 11.59 -1.16
CA GLU A 126 -0.32 11.70 0.07
C GLU A 126 -0.55 10.33 0.70
N THR A 127 -0.29 10.23 2.00
CA THR A 127 -0.62 9.06 2.81
C THR A 127 -1.69 9.46 3.82
N VAL A 128 -2.17 8.47 4.57
CA VAL A 128 -3.06 8.70 5.71
C VAL A 128 -2.48 9.65 6.77
N ASP A 129 -1.16 9.70 6.91
CA ASP A 129 -0.47 10.64 7.79
C ASP A 129 0.05 11.82 6.95
N PRO A 130 -0.60 13.01 7.01
CA PRO A 130 -0.20 14.15 6.19
C PRO A 130 1.20 14.70 6.56
N ASP A 131 1.69 14.38 7.75
CA ASP A 131 3.03 14.77 8.19
C ASP A 131 4.09 13.74 7.72
N GLN A 132 3.66 12.62 7.15
CA GLN A 132 4.49 11.56 6.57
C GLN A 132 4.05 11.21 5.13
N PRO A 133 4.13 12.14 4.18
CA PRO A 133 3.91 11.81 2.77
C PRO A 133 5.02 10.87 2.26
N LEU A 134 4.78 10.21 1.14
CA LEU A 134 5.83 9.47 0.43
C LEU A 134 7.00 10.43 0.12
N PRO A 135 8.26 10.01 0.29
CA PRO A 135 9.42 10.89 0.09
C PRO A 135 9.65 11.26 -1.40
N ARG A 136 9.08 10.48 -2.31
CA ARG A 136 9.09 10.68 -3.76
C ARG A 136 7.83 10.07 -4.37
N ASP A 137 7.53 10.43 -5.61
CA ASP A 137 6.46 9.81 -6.37
C ASP A 137 6.68 8.28 -6.44
N PRO A 138 5.60 7.48 -6.39
CA PRO A 138 5.68 6.06 -6.66
C PRO A 138 6.39 5.74 -7.98
N LEU A 139 7.53 5.08 -7.87
CA LEU A 139 8.28 4.60 -9.03
C LEU A 139 7.99 3.12 -9.21
N VAL A 140 7.29 2.81 -10.30
CA VAL A 140 6.91 1.47 -10.71
C VAL A 140 7.54 1.21 -12.07
N ARG A 141 8.40 0.19 -12.14
CA ARG A 141 9.07 -0.20 -13.39
C ARG A 141 8.01 -0.56 -14.43
N GLY A 142 8.10 0.03 -15.61
CA GLY A 142 7.16 -0.21 -16.72
C GLY A 142 5.82 0.52 -16.59
N MET A 143 5.65 1.39 -15.58
CA MET A 143 4.47 2.27 -15.47
C MET A 143 4.87 3.73 -15.31
N THR A 144 5.63 4.08 -14.26
CA THR A 144 6.02 5.48 -13.97
C THR A 144 7.49 5.77 -14.28
N TYR A 145 8.30 4.73 -14.50
CA TYR A 145 9.60 4.87 -15.13
C TYR A 145 9.93 3.62 -15.95
N ASP A 146 10.57 3.83 -17.10
CA ASP A 146 11.22 2.77 -17.86
C ASP A 146 12.72 2.77 -17.55
N LEU A 147 13.31 1.59 -17.47
CA LEU A 147 14.76 1.49 -17.64
C LEU A 147 15.04 1.94 -19.07
N THR A 148 15.69 3.09 -19.23
CA THR A 148 16.20 3.55 -20.52
C THR A 148 16.84 2.37 -21.23
N ILE A 149 16.23 1.93 -22.34
CA ILE A 149 16.92 1.12 -23.34
C ILE A 149 18.12 1.97 -23.72
N ASN A 150 19.33 1.53 -23.36
CA ASN A 150 20.55 2.07 -23.94
C ASN A 150 20.53 1.70 -25.43
N ILE A 151 19.85 2.50 -26.25
CA ILE A 151 20.00 2.44 -27.69
C ILE A 151 21.33 3.09 -28.00
N THR A 152 22.37 2.27 -28.06
CA THR A 152 23.62 2.66 -28.71
C THR A 152 23.33 2.82 -30.19
N ILE A 153 22.92 4.02 -30.61
CA ILE A 153 22.92 4.36 -32.03
C ILE A 153 24.38 4.53 -32.43
N ALA A 154 24.91 3.56 -33.17
CA ALA A 154 26.14 3.75 -33.92
C ALA A 154 25.97 4.99 -34.80
N ASN A 155 26.66 6.08 -34.47
CA ASN A 155 26.58 7.43 -35.05
C ASN A 155 25.76 8.48 -34.29
N GLY A 156 25.94 8.53 -32.97
CA GLY A 156 26.30 9.76 -32.26
C GLY A 156 25.39 10.97 -32.49
N THR A 157 24.40 11.13 -31.62
CA THR A 157 24.09 12.38 -30.90
C THR A 157 23.09 12.00 -29.79
N VAL A 158 23.44 12.27 -28.53
CA VAL A 158 22.49 12.20 -27.41
C VAL A 158 21.97 13.62 -27.20
N VAL A 159 20.66 13.80 -27.27
CA VAL A 159 20.01 15.04 -26.84
C VAL A 159 19.44 14.77 -25.44
N GLN A 160 19.88 15.57 -24.46
CA GLN A 160 19.36 15.58 -23.09
C GLN A 160 17.92 16.06 -23.04
#